data_AF-A0A7K3Z707-F1
#
_entry.id   AF-A0A7K3Z707-F1
#
_cell.length_a   1.000
_cell.length_b   1.000
_cell.length_c   1.000
_cell.angle_alpha   90.00
_cell.angle_beta   90.00
_cell.angle_gamma   90.00
#
_symmetry.space_group_name_H-M   'P 1'
#
loop_
_entity.id
_entity.type
_entity.pdbx_description
1 polymer ?
#
loop_
_entity_poly.entity_id
_entity_poly.type
_entity_poly.pdbx_seq_one_letter_code
_entity_poly.pdbx_strand_id
1 'polypeptide(L)' 'MGEEGDIFWVSLAERVIGILVIIIGAIMLYFTATTADLGGFGVFFSVLSIILLILGVFLLIIKPSH' A
#
# COMPACT_ATOMS: atom_id res chain seq x y z
N MET A 1 30.66 -2.04 0.05
CA MET A 1 29.57 -1.67 0.97
C MET A 1 29.15 -2.98 1.63
N GLY A 2 29.25 -3.11 2.95
CA GLY A 2 29.12 -4.40 3.65
C GLY A 2 27.68 -4.88 3.74
N GLU A 3 27.50 -6.19 3.93
CA GLU A 3 26.20 -6.90 3.97
C GLU A 3 25.19 -6.27 4.95
N GLU A 4 25.66 -5.70 6.07
CA GLU A 4 24.80 -5.02 7.06
C GLU A 4 24.14 -3.73 6.52
N GLY A 5 24.85 -2.99 5.66
CA GLY A 5 24.30 -1.78 5.05
C GLY A 5 23.20 -2.13 4.05
N ASP A 6 23.36 -3.23 3.32
CA ASP A 6 22.41 -3.66 2.30
C ASP A 6 21.06 -4.08 2.92
N ILE A 7 21.10 -4.82 4.02
CA ILE A 7 19.89 -5.25 4.77
C ILE A 7 19.12 -4.02 5.31
N PHE A 8 19.82 -3.01 5.80
CA PHE A 8 19.19 -1.77 6.27
C PHE A 8 18.46 -1.03 5.15
N TRP A 9 19.09 -0.86 3.99
CA TRP A 9 18.49 -0.15 2.85
C TRP A 9 17.29 -0.92 2.28
N VAL A 10 17.34 -2.25 2.25
CA VAL A 10 16.21 -3.09 1.84
C VAL A 10 15.03 -2.90 2.80
N SER A 11 15.25 -2.98 4.11
CA SER A 11 14.18 -2.77 5.10
C SER A 11 13.57 -1.37 5.03
N LEU A 12 14.39 -0.34 4.80
CA LEU A 12 13.90 1.02 4.62
C LEU A 12 13.02 1.13 3.35
N ALA A 13 13.48 0.54 2.24
CA ALA A 13 12.75 0.54 0.98
C ALA A 13 11.39 -0.16 1.12
N GLU A 14 11.32 -1.31 1.80
CA GLU A 14 10.06 -2.01 2.07
C GLU A 14 9.05 -1.14 2.81
N ARG A 15 9.50 -0.40 3.84
CA ARG A 15 8.63 0.51 4.60
C ARG A 15 8.14 1.68 3.74
N VAL A 16 9.03 2.27 2.93
CA VAL A 16 8.65 3.35 2.01
C VAL A 16 7.64 2.86 0.99
N ILE A 17 7.84 1.66 0.42
CA ILE A 17 6.87 1.04 -0.50
C ILE A 17 5.54 0.82 0.22
N GLY A 18 5.54 0.33 1.46
CA GLY A 18 4.34 0.18 2.28
C GLY A 18 3.57 1.50 2.42
N ILE A 19 4.25 2.60 2.76
CA ILE A 19 3.63 3.93 2.87
C ILE A 19 3.03 4.37 1.53
N LEU A 20 3.77 4.20 0.43
CA LEU A 20 3.29 4.57 -0.92
C LEU A 20 2.03 3.78 -1.30
N VAL A 21 2.01 2.48 -1.02
CA VAL A 21 0.84 1.63 -1.27
C VAL A 21 -0.38 2.08 -0.45
N ILE A 22 -0.19 2.47 0.81
CA ILE A 22 -1.27 3.05 1.63
C ILE A 22 -1.79 4.35 1.00
N ILE A 23 -0.89 5.25 0.60
CA ILE A 23 -1.28 6.53 -0.01
C ILE A 23 -2.09 6.30 -1.28
N ILE A 24 -1.62 5.41 -2.16
CA ILE A 24 -2.33 5.06 -3.41
C ILE A 24 -3.70 4.47 -3.09
N GLY A 25 -3.78 3.51 -2.16
CA GLY A 25 -5.04 2.90 -1.74
C GLY A 25 -6.01 3.91 -1.15
N ALA A 26 -5.54 4.85 -0.32
CA ALA A 26 -6.37 5.88 0.30
C ALA A 26 -6.89 6.90 -0.73
N ILE A 27 -6.04 7.35 -1.66
CA ILE A 27 -6.44 8.25 -2.75
C ILE A 27 -7.49 7.56 -3.63
N MET A 28 -7.25 6.30 -3.97
CA MET A 28 -8.16 5.51 -4.79
C MET A 28 -9.52 5.30 -4.09
N LEU A 29 -9.52 4.98 -2.80
CA LEU A 29 -10.75 4.85 -2.01
C LEU A 29 -11.51 6.17 -1.95
N TYR A 30 -10.81 7.27 -1.71
CA TYR A 30 -11.39 8.62 -1.69
C TYR A 30 -12.10 8.93 -3.00
N PHE A 31 -11.40 8.81 -4.14
CA PHE A 31 -12.01 9.08 -5.44
C PHE A 31 -13.15 8.13 -5.78
N THR A 32 -13.06 6.85 -5.37
CA THR A 32 -14.16 5.89 -5.55
C THR A 32 -15.39 6.30 -4.74
N ALA A 33 -15.20 6.81 -3.52
CA ALA A 33 -16.29 7.21 -2.64
C ALA A 33 -16.93 8.57 -3.02
N THR A 34 -16.14 9.49 -3.59
CA THR A 34 -16.62 10.84 -3.93
C THR A 34 -17.11 10.99 -5.36
N THR A 35 -16.92 9.99 -6.22
CA THR A 35 -17.36 10.05 -7.61
C THR A 35 -18.77 9.48 -7.72
N ALA A 36 -19.70 10.29 -8.26
CA ALA A 36 -21.13 9.98 -8.27
C ALA A 36 -21.55 8.88 -9.27
N ASP A 37 -20.68 8.52 -10.23
CA ASP A 37 -21.04 7.62 -11.32
C ASP A 37 -19.91 6.65 -11.70
N LEU A 38 -19.74 5.59 -10.90
CA LEU A 38 -18.87 4.45 -11.26
C LEU A 38 -19.67 3.22 -11.72
N GLY A 39 -21.01 3.26 -11.67
CA GLY A 39 -21.86 2.10 -11.87
C GLY A 39 -21.37 0.87 -11.08
N GLY A 40 -21.30 -0.29 -11.74
CA GLY A 40 -20.79 -1.53 -11.13
C GLY A 40 -19.29 -1.51 -10.80
N PHE A 41 -18.51 -0.59 -11.37
CA PHE A 41 -17.08 -0.50 -11.09
C PHE A 41 -16.78 0.12 -9.72
N GLY A 42 -17.74 0.79 -9.08
CA GLY A 42 -17.58 1.34 -7.73
C GLY A 42 -17.23 0.26 -6.71
N VAL A 43 -17.84 -0.93 -6.82
CA VAL A 43 -17.53 -2.08 -5.96
C VAL A 43 -16.15 -2.64 -6.25
N PHE A 44 -15.76 -2.74 -7.53
CA PHE A 44 -14.44 -3.22 -7.91
C PHE A 44 -13.33 -2.34 -7.34
N PHE A 45 -13.45 -1.01 -7.52
CA PHE A 45 -12.44 -0.07 -7.05
C PHE A 45 -12.44 0.11 -5.52
N SER A 46 -13.58 -0.07 -4.85
CA SER A 46 -13.63 -0.05 -3.38
C SER A 46 -12.95 -1.29 -2.78
N VAL A 47 -13.18 -2.47 -3.35
CA VAL A 47 -12.48 -3.70 -2.91
C VAL A 47 -10.99 -3.60 -3.21
N LEU A 48 -10.61 -3.16 -4.41
CA LEU A 48 -9.20 -3.04 -4.79
C LEU A 48 -8.45 -2.03 -3.91
N SER A 49 -9.06 -0.89 -3.58
CA SER A 49 -8.45 0.08 -2.67
C SER A 49 -8.30 -0.44 -1.25
N ILE A 50 -9.26 -1.20 -0.72
CA ILE A 50 -9.14 -1.87 0.59
C ILE A 50 -7.99 -2.90 0.58
N ILE A 51 -7.84 -3.69 -0.48
CA ILE A 51 -6.73 -4.64 -0.61
C ILE A 51 -5.39 -3.90 -0.59
N LEU A 52 -5.25 -2.79 -1.32
CA LEU A 52 -4.03 -1.98 -1.28
C LEU A 52 -3.74 -1.45 0.12
N LEU A 53 -4.75 -0.93 0.83
CA LEU A 53 -4.57 -0.48 2.22
C LEU A 53 -4.09 -1.61 3.14
N ILE A 54 -4.68 -2.81 3.03
CA ILE A 54 -4.26 -3.99 3.80
C ILE A 54 -2.82 -4.35 3.47
N LEU A 55 -2.44 -4.41 2.18
CA LEU A 55 -1.07 -4.73 1.76
C LEU A 55 -0.05 -3.69 2.24
N GLY A 56 -0.39 -2.41 2.14
CA GLY A 56 0.48 -1.33 2.61
C GLY A 56 0.68 -1.39 4.12
N VAL A 57 -0.37 -1.64 4.90
CA VAL A 57 -0.27 -1.85 6.36
C VAL A 57 0.52 -3.11 6.68
N PHE A 58 0.30 -4.20 5.94
CA PHE A 58 1.03 -5.45 6.10
C PHE A 58 2.54 -5.26 5.90
N LEU A 59 2.95 -4.51 4.88
CA LEU A 59 4.36 -4.15 4.65
C LEU A 59 4.97 -3.30 5.76
N LEU A 60 4.16 -2.55 6.52
CA LEU A 60 4.64 -1.76 7.66
C LEU A 60 4.73 -2.57 8.96
N ILE A 61 3.84 -3.55 9.14
CA ILE A 61 3.75 -4.35 10.37
C ILE A 61 4.67 -5.56 10.32
N ILE A 62 4.80 -6.20 9.16
CA ILE A 62 5.64 -7.39 9.07
C ILE A 62 7.09 -7.01 9.30
N LYS A 63 7.67 -7.70 10.28
CA LYS A 63 9.10 -7.67 10.50
C LYS A 63 9.76 -8.26 9.26
N PRO A 64 10.74 -7.57 8.64
CA PRO A 64 11.52 -8.14 7.55
C PRO A 64 12.08 -9.49 8.02
N SER A 65 11.72 -10.57 7.32
CA SER A 65 12.21 -11.91 7.64
C SER A 65 13.60 -12.05 7.02
N HIS A 66 14.59 -11.48 7.69
CA HIS A 66 16.01 -11.72 7.44
C HIS A 66 16.69 -12.10 8.75
#